data_AF-A0A1R3RT85-F1
#
_entry.id   AF-A0A1R3RT85-F1
#
_cell.length_a   1.000
_cell.length_b   1.000
_cell.length_c   1.000
_cell.angle_alpha   90.00
_cell.angle_beta   90.00
_cell.angle_gamma   90.00
#
_symmetry.space_group_name_H-M   'P 1'
#
loop_
_entity.id
_entity.type
_entity.pdbx_description
1 polymer ?
#
loop_
_entity_poly.entity_id
_entity_poly.type
_entity_poly.pdbx_seq_one_letter_code
_entity_poly.pdbx_strand_id
1 'polypeptide(L)' 'TKLDVSGDGSTVKLDHLGPVVVNQDGTLSRISNWEQMTEIEQRNTLRVLGKRNKARLEALKK' A
#
# COMPACT_ATOMS: atom_id res chain seq x y z
N THR A 1 -17.28 -3.97 -14.86
CA THR A 1 -16.64 -5.11 -14.18
C THR A 1 -16.23 -4.66 -12.80
N LYS A 2 -16.84 -5.29 -11.81
CA LYS A 2 -16.93 -4.91 -10.40
C LYS A 2 -15.63 -5.32 -9.71
N LEU A 3 -14.93 -4.38 -9.08
CA LEU A 3 -13.74 -4.68 -8.28
C LEU A 3 -14.21 -5.17 -6.91
N ASP A 4 -14.19 -6.49 -6.71
CA ASP A 4 -14.55 -7.10 -5.43
C ASP A 4 -13.49 -6.79 -4.37
N VAL A 5 -13.85 -5.92 -3.42
CA VAL A 5 -13.12 -5.72 -2.17
C VAL A 5 -13.81 -6.55 -1.09
N SER A 6 -13.76 -7.87 -1.24
CA SER A 6 -14.20 -8.81 -0.20
C SER A 6 -13.07 -9.01 0.81
N GLY A 7 -12.89 -8.00 1.66
CA GLY A 7 -12.00 -8.00 2.80
C GLY A 7 -12.72 -7.32 3.97
N ASP A 8 -13.60 -8.09 4.60
CA ASP A 8 -14.16 -7.93 5.94
C ASP A 8 -14.22 -6.49 6.53
N GLY A 9 -15.41 -5.89 6.43
CA GLY A 9 -16.02 -5.18 7.57
C GLY A 9 -15.36 -3.93 8.14
N SER A 10 -14.61 -3.13 7.38
CA SER A 10 -14.04 -1.89 7.93
C SER A 10 -14.36 -0.64 7.12
N THR A 11 -15.56 -0.11 7.32
CA THR A 11 -15.93 1.30 7.13
C THR A 11 -15.14 2.26 8.07
N VAL A 12 -14.01 1.80 8.62
CA VAL A 12 -13.32 2.46 9.72
C VAL A 12 -12.20 3.32 9.13
N LYS A 13 -12.54 4.61 8.94
CA LYS A 13 -11.60 5.75 8.85
C LYS A 13 -10.74 5.78 7.59
N LEU A 14 -11.31 6.35 6.53
CA LEU A 14 -10.60 6.71 5.30
C LEU A 14 -9.59 7.88 5.48
N ASP A 15 -9.53 8.51 6.65
CA ASP A 15 -8.73 9.70 6.95
C ASP A 15 -7.25 9.40 7.28
N HIS A 16 -6.91 8.12 7.35
CA HIS A 16 -5.73 7.60 8.05
C HIS A 16 -4.93 6.58 7.21
N LEU A 17 -5.18 6.58 5.89
CA LEU A 17 -4.57 5.63 4.98
C LEU A 17 -3.14 6.03 4.64
N GLY A 18 -2.23 5.07 4.77
CA GLY A 18 -0.81 5.24 4.45
C GLY A 18 -0.50 5.32 2.95
N PRO A 19 0.81 5.42 2.62
CA PRO A 19 1.27 5.53 1.25
C PRO A 19 0.84 4.33 0.39
N VAL A 20 0.72 4.59 -0.91
CA VAL A 20 0.32 3.58 -1.90
C VAL A 20 1.45 2.57 -2.13
N VAL A 21 1.08 1.30 -2.20
CA VAL A 21 1.92 0.14 -2.45
C VAL A 21 1.55 -0.45 -3.81
N VAL A 22 2.56 -0.73 -4.63
CA VAL A 22 2.39 -1.47 -5.89
C VAL A 22 2.60 -2.94 -5.59
N ASN A 23 1.65 -3.81 -5.93
CA ASN A 23 1.76 -5.25 -5.76
C ASN A 23 2.41 -5.92 -6.98
N GLN A 24 2.80 -7.18 -6.84
CA GLN A 24 3.41 -7.95 -7.93
C GLN A 24 2.42 -8.28 -9.06
N ASP A 25 1.14 -8.37 -8.72
CA ASP A 25 0.04 -8.57 -9.67
C ASP A 25 -0.35 -7.28 -10.42
N GLY A 26 0.32 -6.16 -10.14
CA GLY A 26 0.05 -4.85 -10.74
C GLY A 26 -1.08 -4.06 -10.10
N THR A 27 -1.71 -4.58 -9.06
CA THR A 27 -2.71 -3.85 -8.29
C THR A 27 -2.07 -2.81 -7.36
N LEU A 28 -2.85 -1.79 -6.98
CA LEU A 28 -2.44 -0.79 -6.01
C LEU A 28 -3.18 -1.04 -4.69
N SER A 29 -2.44 -1.10 -3.59
CA SER A 29 -2.98 -1.18 -2.23
C SER A 29 -2.52 -0.01 -1.39
N ARG A 30 -3.20 0.29 -0.29
CA ARG A 30 -2.74 1.27 0.71
C ARG A 30 -2.43 0.57 2.02
N ILE A 31 -1.47 1.09 2.78
CA ILE A 31 -1.13 0.56 4.10
C ILE A 31 -2.21 0.98 5.09
N SER A 32 -3.04 0.04 5.54
CA SER A 32 -4.18 0.28 6.44
C SER A 32 -3.77 0.51 7.90
N ASN A 33 -2.64 -0.05 8.34
CA ASN A 33 -2.12 0.10 9.70
C ASN A 33 -1.12 1.27 9.83
N TRP A 34 -1.06 2.19 8.86
CA TRP A 34 -0.03 3.23 8.80
C TRP A 34 0.03 4.11 10.05
N GLU A 35 -1.13 4.52 10.58
CA GLU A 35 -1.19 5.35 11.78
C GLU A 35 -0.84 4.64 13.08
N GLN A 36 -0.93 3.31 13.07
CA GLN A 36 -0.52 2.48 14.19
C GLN A 36 1.00 2.27 14.18
N MET A 37 1.68 2.57 13.07
CA MET A 37 3.12 2.48 12.97
C MET A 37 3.79 3.66 13.67
N THR A 38 4.84 3.35 14.43
CA THR A 38 5.72 4.37 15.02
C THR A 38 6.46 5.15 13.94
N GLU A 39 6.96 6.34 14.26
CA GLU A 39 7.70 7.17 13.29
C GLU A 39 8.93 6.44 12.69
N ILE A 40 9.56 5.57 13.46
CA ILE A 40 10.71 4.76 13.02
C ILE A 40 10.26 3.73 11.98
N GLU A 41 9.13 3.08 12.22
CA GLU A 41 8.55 2.11 11.30
C GLU A 41 8.04 2.78 10.01
N GLN A 42 7.37 3.93 10.13
CA GLN A 42 6.95 4.74 8.98
C GLN A 42 8.14 5.14 8.09
N ARG A 43 9.23 5.63 8.69
CA ARG A 43 10.45 6.02 7.97
C ARG A 43 11.09 4.84 7.24
N ASN A 44 11.16 3.67 7.88
CA ASN A 44 11.69 2.46 7.27
C ASN A 44 10.80 1.97 6.13
N THR A 45 9.49 1.99 6.33
CA THR A 45 8.51 1.64 5.31
C THR A 45 8.64 2.54 4.10
N LEU A 46 8.66 3.87 4.24
CA LEU A 46 8.83 4.78 3.09
C LEU A 46 10.12 4.52 2.32
N ARG A 47 11.23 4.30 3.02
CA ARG A 47 12.55 4.02 2.42
C ARG A 47 12.54 2.75 1.56
N VAL A 48 11.92 1.69 2.06
CA VAL A 48 11.87 0.39 1.36
C VAL A 48 10.78 0.37 0.30
N LEU A 49 9.64 1.02 0.57
CA LEU A 49 8.48 1.07 -0.30
C LEU A 49 8.80 1.76 -1.62
N GLY A 50 9.52 2.89 -1.61
CA GLY A 50 9.93 3.57 -2.85
C GLY A 50 10.74 2.66 -3.78
N LYS A 51 11.71 1.90 -3.23
CA LYS A 51 12.51 0.94 -4.02
C LYS A 51 11.66 -0.21 -4.56
N ARG A 52 10.77 -0.78 -3.73
CA ARG A 52 9.90 -1.89 -4.12
C ARG A 52 8.87 -1.48 -5.17
N ASN A 53 8.21 -0.35 -4.97
CA ASN A 53 7.22 0.17 -5.91
C ASN A 53 7.87 0.46 -7.26
N LYS A 54 9.06 1.09 -7.29
CA LYS A 54 9.81 1.33 -8.53
C LYS A 54 10.13 0.02 -9.25
N ALA A 55 10.73 -0.95 -8.55
CA ALA A 55 11.07 -2.24 -9.16
C ALA A 55 9.85 -2.99 -9.71
N ARG A 56 8.71 -2.95 -8.98
CA ARG A 56 7.46 -3.58 -9.42
C ARG A 56 6.84 -2.85 -10.61
N LEU A 57 6.81 -1.50 -10.60
CA LEU A 57 6.35 -0.70 -11.73
C LEU A 57 7.17 -0.96 -13.00
N GLU A 58 8.49 -1.03 -12.88
CA GLU A 58 9.37 -1.33 -14.02
C GLU A 58 9.12 -2.74 -14.58
N ALA A 59 8.85 -3.73 -13.70
CA ALA A 59 8.50 -5.08 -14.13
C ALA A 59 7.16 -5.16 -14.88
N LEU A 60 6.19 -4.31 -14.52
CA LEU A 60 4.86 -4.27 -15.14
C LEU A 60 4.80 -3.48 -16.45
N LYS A 61 5.79 -2.62 -16.71
CA LYS A 61 5.91 -1.84 -17.95
C LYS A 61 6.49 -2.65 -19.12
N LYS A 62 6.88 -3.89 -18.88
CA LYS A 62 7.57 -4.77 -19.84
C LYS A 62 6.59 -5.71 -20.52
#